data_AF-J0LJ41-F1
#
_entry.id   AF-J0LJ41-F1
#
_cell.length_a   1.000
_cell.length_b   1.000
_cell.length_c   1.000
_cell.angle_alpha   90.00
_cell.angle_beta   90.00
_cell.angle_gamma   90.00
#
_symmetry.space_group_name_H-M   'P 1'
#
loop_
_entity.id
_entity.type
_entity.pdbx_description
1 polymer ?
#
loop_
_entity_poly.entity_id
_entity_poly.type
_entity_poly.pdbx_seq_one_letter_code
_entity_poly.pdbx_strand_id
1 'polypeptide(L)'
;MGFDRIFDLCPRLEILELRYVKFPAGPAPRTLRKVSLAARGNLVPLYKDWELEPVADVLLSTGALNVDFKISTFISGALDLSVLFKYDSEVCIVAQLPGARLRTYICQDFVDSFLDPVPALIDMLLDGPAVSEMHTLTVPLGVLGPALAASPRWPCLRRLSVHIYHHSNFEGRPYDYYKRKPPLLRNAPALETLDIHVHLSQASKRPTLEDARDLAARLVPLGSSILREVHVHGFPEDVAR
;
A
#
# COMPACT_ATOMS: atom_id res chain seq x y z
N MET A 1 -15.81 19.34 -29.29
CA MET A 1 -15.57 20.46 -28.34
C MET A 1 -16.58 20.31 -27.21
N GLY A 2 -16.17 20.27 -25.94
CA GLY A 2 -17.15 20.32 -24.83
C GLY A 2 -16.69 19.73 -23.50
N PHE A 3 -15.84 18.71 -23.49
CA PHE A 3 -15.48 18.01 -22.25
C PHE A 3 -14.65 18.87 -21.29
N ASP A 4 -13.79 19.75 -21.83
CA ASP A 4 -12.96 20.66 -21.06
C ASP A 4 -13.77 21.66 -20.20
N ARG A 5 -15.07 21.81 -20.47
CA ARG A 5 -15.99 22.73 -19.76
C ARG A 5 -16.97 22.00 -18.83
N ILE A 6 -16.78 20.70 -18.57
CA ILE A 6 -17.75 19.91 -17.79
C ILE A 6 -17.95 20.48 -16.37
N PHE A 7 -16.89 21.03 -15.75
CA PHE A 7 -17.00 21.66 -14.44
C PHE A 7 -17.80 22.96 -14.47
N ASP A 8 -17.70 23.75 -15.54
CA ASP A 8 -18.52 24.95 -15.75
C ASP A 8 -20.00 24.58 -15.97
N LEU A 9 -20.24 23.51 -16.73
CA LEU A 9 -21.59 23.05 -17.07
C LEU A 9 -22.28 22.31 -15.93
N CYS A 10 -21.49 21.70 -15.03
CA CYS A 10 -21.98 20.89 -13.92
C CYS A 10 -21.36 21.37 -12.59
N PRO A 11 -21.66 22.59 -12.12
CA PRO A 11 -21.05 23.15 -10.90
C PRO A 11 -21.50 22.45 -9.61
N ARG A 12 -22.51 21.57 -9.68
CA ARG A 12 -23.01 20.75 -8.58
C ARG A 12 -22.64 19.27 -8.70
N LEU A 13 -21.62 18.95 -9.50
CA LEU A 13 -21.18 17.58 -9.70
C LEU A 13 -20.69 16.97 -8.39
N GLU A 14 -21.25 15.83 -7.99
CA GLU A 14 -20.87 15.13 -6.75
C GLU A 14 -19.99 13.89 -7.02
N ILE A 15 -20.14 13.28 -8.19
CA ILE A 15 -19.43 12.05 -8.57
C ILE A 15 -18.84 12.27 -9.96
N LEU A 16 -17.53 12.02 -10.09
CA LEU A 16 -16.82 12.08 -11.35
C LEU A 16 -16.07 10.79 -11.58
N GLU A 17 -16.33 10.13 -12.71
CA GLU A 17 -15.60 8.95 -13.14
C GLU A 17 -15.10 9.14 -14.57
N LEU A 18 -13.78 9.08 -14.76
CA LEU A 18 -13.12 9.27 -16.05
C LEU A 18 -12.10 8.18 -16.30
N ARG A 19 -12.12 7.59 -17.50
CA ARG A 19 -11.19 6.52 -17.88
C ARG A 19 -10.64 6.76 -19.27
N TYR A 20 -9.31 6.89 -19.40
CA TYR A 20 -8.58 6.99 -20.67
C TYR A 20 -9.07 8.11 -21.61
N VAL A 21 -9.56 9.22 -21.03
CA VAL A 21 -10.03 10.40 -21.75
C VAL A 21 -9.17 11.63 -21.43
N LYS A 22 -9.34 12.69 -22.23
CA LYS A 22 -8.80 14.01 -21.89
C LYS A 22 -9.51 14.54 -20.62
N PHE A 23 -8.74 14.99 -19.65
CA PHE A 23 -9.25 15.53 -18.40
C PHE A 23 -9.71 16.99 -18.56
N PRO A 24 -10.82 17.40 -17.91
CA PRO A 24 -11.25 18.78 -17.92
C PRO A 24 -10.25 19.71 -17.22
N ALA A 25 -10.25 20.97 -17.65
CA ALA A 25 -9.39 22.00 -17.06
C ALA A 25 -10.03 22.61 -15.81
N GLY A 26 -9.17 23.18 -14.96
CA GLY A 26 -9.58 23.99 -13.81
C GLY A 26 -9.76 23.19 -12.52
N PRO A 27 -9.97 23.89 -11.40
CA PRO A 27 -10.26 23.22 -10.14
C PRO A 27 -11.61 22.50 -10.27
N ALA A 28 -11.70 21.34 -9.63
CA ALA A 28 -12.93 20.57 -9.69
C ALA A 28 -14.02 21.19 -8.80
N PRO A 29 -15.32 20.95 -9.07
CA PRO A 29 -16.40 21.49 -8.25
C PRO A 29 -16.27 21.06 -6.79
N ARG A 30 -16.42 22.00 -5.85
CA ARG A 30 -16.34 21.74 -4.40
C ARG A 30 -17.42 20.78 -3.89
N THR A 31 -18.45 20.52 -4.69
CA THR A 31 -19.48 19.54 -4.39
C THR A 31 -19.03 18.09 -4.59
N LEU A 32 -17.86 17.86 -5.20
CA LEU A 32 -17.34 16.51 -5.44
C LEU A 32 -17.11 15.76 -4.13
N ARG A 33 -17.69 14.57 -4.07
CA ARG A 33 -17.57 13.62 -2.96
C ARG A 33 -16.81 12.37 -3.37
N LYS A 34 -16.89 12.01 -4.65
CA LYS A 34 -16.23 10.83 -5.20
C LYS A 34 -15.59 11.13 -6.55
N VAL A 35 -14.32 10.76 -6.68
CA VAL A 35 -13.54 10.93 -7.91
C VAL A 35 -12.82 9.62 -8.24
N SER A 36 -13.02 9.10 -9.44
CA SER A 36 -12.35 7.90 -9.95
C SER A 36 -11.73 8.21 -11.31
N LEU A 37 -10.40 8.26 -11.37
CA LEU A 37 -9.65 8.64 -12.56
C LEU A 37 -8.74 7.50 -12.98
N ALA A 38 -8.79 7.14 -14.26
CA ALA A 38 -7.87 6.17 -14.85
C ALA A 38 -7.18 6.77 -16.08
N ALA A 39 -5.86 6.70 -16.13
CA ALA A 39 -5.05 7.10 -17.28
C ALA A 39 -3.79 6.24 -17.39
N ARG A 40 -3.22 6.18 -18.60
CA ARG A 40 -1.89 5.58 -18.80
C ARG A 40 -0.77 6.43 -18.20
N GLY A 41 -0.97 7.75 -18.15
CA GLY A 41 0.02 8.69 -17.59
C GLY A 41 -0.18 8.96 -16.09
N ASN A 42 0.71 9.78 -15.55
CA ASN A 42 0.66 10.21 -14.15
C ASN A 42 -0.55 11.12 -13.88
N LEU A 43 -1.38 10.77 -12.89
CA LEU A 43 -2.56 11.53 -12.46
C LEU A 43 -2.30 12.45 -11.26
N VAL A 44 -1.11 12.41 -10.69
CA VAL A 44 -0.74 13.21 -9.52
C VAL A 44 -0.86 14.72 -9.75
N PRO A 45 -0.36 15.30 -10.86
CA PRO A 45 -0.51 16.73 -11.08
C PRO A 45 -1.99 17.14 -11.05
N LEU A 46 -2.84 16.29 -11.63
CA LEU A 46 -4.28 16.50 -11.67
C LEU A 46 -4.91 16.46 -10.28
N TYR A 47 -4.46 15.58 -9.38
CA TYR A 47 -4.93 15.55 -7.99
C TYR A 47 -4.71 16.90 -7.28
N LYS A 48 -3.56 17.52 -7.53
CA LYS A 48 -3.22 18.84 -6.98
C LYS A 48 -3.97 19.96 -7.68
N ASP A 49 -3.97 19.97 -9.01
CA ASP A 49 -4.61 21.02 -9.82
C ASP A 49 -6.13 21.07 -9.62
N TRP A 50 -6.74 19.92 -9.32
CA TRP A 50 -8.16 19.81 -9.01
C TRP A 50 -8.49 19.99 -7.53
N GLU A 51 -7.49 20.19 -6.67
CA GLU A 51 -7.64 20.34 -5.22
C GLU A 51 -8.45 19.19 -4.60
N LEU A 52 -8.09 17.93 -4.91
CA LEU A 52 -8.89 16.75 -4.50
C LEU A 52 -8.70 16.33 -3.03
N GLU A 53 -7.86 17.04 -2.27
CA GLU A 53 -7.61 16.76 -0.85
C GLU A 53 -8.87 16.69 0.04
N PRO A 54 -9.89 17.55 -0.10
CA PRO A 54 -11.08 17.49 0.74
C PRO A 54 -12.12 16.46 0.26
N VAL A 55 -11.99 15.90 -0.94
CA VAL A 55 -12.96 14.94 -1.51
C VAL A 55 -13.03 13.68 -0.65
N ALA A 56 -14.21 13.11 -0.42
CA ALA A 56 -14.33 11.98 0.50
C ALA A 56 -13.65 10.71 -0.03
N ASP A 57 -13.90 10.34 -1.28
CA ASP A 57 -13.41 9.12 -1.91
C ASP A 57 -12.65 9.47 -3.20
N VAL A 58 -11.34 9.17 -3.26
CA VAL A 58 -10.51 9.43 -4.44
C VAL A 58 -9.78 8.16 -4.85
N LEU A 59 -10.01 7.74 -6.10
CA LEU A 59 -9.31 6.65 -6.76
C LEU A 59 -8.52 7.18 -7.95
N LEU A 60 -7.21 6.97 -7.95
CA LEU A 60 -6.31 7.27 -9.06
C LEU A 60 -5.72 5.96 -9.58
N SER A 61 -5.97 5.62 -10.84
CA SER A 61 -5.39 4.47 -11.53
C SER A 61 -4.45 4.98 -12.62
N THR A 62 -3.15 4.80 -12.44
CA THR A 62 -2.11 5.26 -13.35
C THR A 62 -1.33 4.09 -13.95
N GLY A 63 -0.75 4.29 -15.13
CA GLY A 63 0.14 3.31 -15.77
C GLY A 63 1.63 3.46 -15.39
N ALA A 64 2.00 4.41 -14.53
CA ALA A 64 3.38 4.56 -14.09
C ALA A 64 3.48 5.12 -12.67
N LEU A 65 4.37 4.56 -11.85
CA LEU A 65 4.64 5.08 -10.52
C LEU A 65 5.54 6.30 -10.68
N ASN A 66 4.99 7.49 -10.40
CA ASN A 66 5.77 8.70 -10.48
C ASN A 66 6.61 8.87 -9.21
N VAL A 67 7.93 8.76 -9.34
CA VAL A 67 8.90 8.92 -8.25
C VAL A 67 9.01 10.37 -7.74
N ASP A 68 8.62 11.36 -8.54
CA ASP A 68 8.60 12.77 -8.12
C ASP A 68 7.37 13.09 -7.26
N PHE A 69 6.37 12.21 -7.24
CA PHE A 69 5.23 12.33 -6.36
C PHE A 69 5.56 11.84 -4.97
N LYS A 70 5.47 12.76 -4.02
CA LYS A 70 5.38 12.39 -2.61
C LYS A 70 4.02 11.76 -2.34
N ILE A 71 3.94 10.43 -2.49
CA ILE A 71 2.78 9.61 -2.11
C ILE A 71 2.32 9.94 -0.68
N SER A 72 3.25 10.36 0.18
CA SER A 72 2.93 10.83 1.53
C SER A 72 1.88 11.94 1.60
N THR A 73 1.76 12.81 0.60
CA THR A 73 0.69 13.83 0.55
C THR A 73 -0.68 13.19 0.34
N PHE A 74 -0.74 12.09 -0.42
CA PHE A 74 -1.97 11.34 -0.68
C PHE A 74 -2.45 10.54 0.54
N ILE A 75 -1.50 10.09 1.37
CA ILE A 75 -1.77 9.25 2.54
C ILE A 75 -1.63 10.01 3.87
N SER A 76 -1.44 11.34 3.83
CA SER A 76 -1.17 12.14 5.03
C SER A 76 -2.31 12.02 6.05
N GLY A 77 -1.98 11.61 7.27
CA GLY A 77 -2.95 11.38 8.33
C GLY A 77 -3.76 10.09 8.15
N ALA A 78 -3.26 9.11 7.42
CA ALA A 78 -3.88 7.79 7.31
C ALA A 78 -3.92 7.10 8.69
N LEU A 79 -5.10 6.58 9.04
CA LEU A 79 -5.32 5.73 10.20
C LEU A 79 -5.08 4.26 9.85
N ASP A 80 -5.48 3.86 8.64
CA ASP A 80 -5.18 2.54 8.09
C ASP A 80 -4.51 2.70 6.73
N LEU A 81 -3.40 2.00 6.53
CA LEU A 81 -2.66 2.01 5.27
C LEU A 81 -2.47 0.58 4.79
N SER A 82 -2.81 0.32 3.53
CA SER A 82 -2.65 -0.97 2.89
C SER A 82 -1.89 -0.80 1.58
N VAL A 83 -0.77 -1.48 1.46
CA VAL A 83 0.03 -1.63 0.24
C VAL A 83 -0.06 -3.09 -0.17
N LEU A 84 -0.58 -3.35 -1.36
CA LEU A 84 -0.76 -4.71 -1.86
C LEU A 84 -0.24 -4.82 -3.28
N PHE A 85 0.45 -5.91 -3.57
CA PHE A 85 0.72 -6.31 -4.93
C PHE A 85 -0.45 -7.17 -5.41
N LYS A 86 -1.06 -6.73 -6.51
CA LYS A 86 -2.10 -7.49 -7.21
C LYS A 86 -1.49 -7.99 -8.50
N TYR A 87 -1.50 -9.30 -8.68
CA TYR A 87 -0.78 -9.93 -9.80
C TYR A 87 0.72 -9.52 -9.77
N ASP A 88 1.43 -9.80 -10.86
CA ASP A 88 2.87 -9.45 -10.98
C ASP A 88 3.09 -8.04 -11.55
N SER A 89 2.02 -7.24 -11.72
CA SER A 89 2.05 -6.00 -12.50
C SER A 89 1.30 -4.81 -11.90
N GLU A 90 0.65 -4.96 -10.74
CA GLU A 90 -0.13 -3.89 -10.12
C GLU A 90 0.23 -3.68 -8.65
N VAL A 91 0.41 -2.42 -8.27
CA VAL A 91 0.56 -1.97 -6.89
C VAL A 91 -0.68 -1.18 -6.51
N CYS A 92 -1.33 -1.58 -5.42
CA CYS A 92 -2.53 -0.96 -4.89
C CYS A 92 -2.22 -0.39 -3.51
N ILE A 93 -2.27 0.94 -3.37
CA ILE A 93 -2.11 1.67 -2.12
C ILE A 93 -3.49 2.18 -1.71
N VAL A 94 -3.95 1.82 -0.53
CA VAL A 94 -5.23 2.25 0.04
C VAL A 94 -4.97 2.89 1.39
N ALA A 95 -5.38 4.14 1.55
CA ALA A 95 -5.31 4.86 2.81
C ALA A 95 -6.72 5.26 3.28
N GLN A 96 -7.04 4.88 4.51
CA GLN A 96 -8.24 5.31 5.22
C GLN A 96 -7.87 6.49 6.13
N LEU A 97 -8.47 7.64 5.86
CA LEU A 97 -8.25 8.89 6.62
C LEU A 97 -9.42 9.16 7.58
N PRO A 98 -9.25 10.09 8.54
CA PRO A 98 -10.32 10.53 9.41
C PRO A 98 -11.55 11.02 8.64
N GLY A 99 -12.74 10.79 9.21
CA GLY A 99 -14.02 11.20 8.63
C GLY A 99 -14.50 10.28 7.49
N ALA A 100 -14.15 8.99 7.54
CA ALA A 100 -14.49 8.00 6.52
C ALA A 100 -13.96 8.33 5.11
N ARG A 101 -12.89 9.14 5.03
CA ARG A 101 -12.26 9.50 3.75
C ARG A 101 -11.37 8.36 3.25
N LEU A 102 -11.47 8.04 1.98
CA LEU A 102 -10.74 6.94 1.35
C LEU A 102 -9.88 7.46 0.19
N ARG A 103 -8.66 6.95 0.13
CA ARG A 103 -7.68 7.28 -0.91
C ARG A 103 -7.14 5.98 -1.48
N THR A 104 -7.37 5.76 -2.77
CA THR A 104 -6.89 4.58 -3.49
C THR A 104 -5.99 5.03 -4.63
N TYR A 105 -4.75 4.54 -4.64
CA TYR A 105 -3.79 4.75 -5.71
C TYR A 105 -3.40 3.39 -6.29
N ILE A 106 -3.73 3.18 -7.55
CA ILE A 106 -3.40 1.97 -8.29
C ILE A 106 -2.36 2.35 -9.33
N CYS A 107 -1.24 1.65 -9.33
CA CYS A 107 -0.27 1.73 -10.39
C CYS A 107 -0.22 0.40 -11.13
N GLN A 108 -0.38 0.45 -12.45
CA GLN A 108 -0.46 -0.71 -13.34
C GLN A 108 0.78 -0.80 -14.25
N ASP A 109 0.93 -1.96 -14.91
CA ASP A 109 1.84 -2.21 -16.03
C ASP A 109 3.34 -2.06 -15.72
N PHE A 110 3.80 -2.52 -14.56
CA PHE A 110 5.23 -2.52 -14.20
C PHE A 110 6.09 -3.55 -14.93
N VAL A 111 5.50 -4.55 -15.58
CA VAL A 111 6.23 -5.74 -16.08
C VAL A 111 7.28 -5.39 -17.14
N ASP A 112 7.13 -4.24 -17.81
CA ASP A 112 8.11 -3.72 -18.78
C ASP A 112 8.69 -2.34 -18.38
N SER A 113 8.39 -1.86 -17.17
CA SER A 113 8.93 -0.60 -16.66
C SER A 113 10.25 -0.86 -15.95
N PHE A 114 11.28 -0.04 -16.25
CA PHE A 114 12.55 -0.08 -15.53
C PHE A 114 12.46 0.44 -14.08
N LEU A 115 11.29 0.94 -13.68
CA LEU A 115 11.11 1.56 -12.37
C LEU A 115 10.62 0.53 -11.35
N ASP A 116 11.50 0.21 -10.40
CA ASP A 116 11.15 -0.52 -9.19
C ASP A 116 10.26 0.36 -8.29
N PRO A 117 9.03 -0.06 -7.95
CA PRO A 117 8.16 0.70 -7.06
C PRO A 117 8.61 0.68 -5.59
N VAL A 118 9.44 -0.29 -5.19
CA VAL A 118 9.79 -0.53 -3.79
C VAL A 118 10.44 0.68 -3.11
N PRO A 119 11.42 1.40 -3.70
CA PRO A 119 12.00 2.60 -3.09
C PRO A 119 10.97 3.68 -2.75
N ALA A 120 10.05 3.99 -3.67
CA ALA A 120 9.01 4.99 -3.43
C ALA A 120 8.01 4.57 -2.33
N LEU A 121 7.70 3.27 -2.24
CA LEU A 121 6.87 2.73 -1.18
C LEU A 121 7.58 2.77 0.18
N ILE A 122 8.89 2.53 0.22
CA ILE A 122 9.70 2.68 1.44
C ILE A 122 9.70 4.14 1.88
N ASP A 123 10.00 5.09 0.98
CA ASP A 123 10.02 6.52 1.29
C ASP A 123 8.68 7.00 1.85
N MET A 124 7.57 6.49 1.29
CA MET A 124 6.22 6.74 1.80
C MET A 124 6.06 6.26 3.27
N LEU A 125 6.53 5.07 3.61
CA LEU A 125 6.43 4.52 4.98
C LEU A 125 7.39 5.19 5.98
N LEU A 126 8.42 5.87 5.48
CA LEU A 126 9.39 6.62 6.26
C LEU A 126 8.98 8.09 6.46
N ASP A 127 7.93 8.57 5.78
CA ASP A 127 7.40 9.93 5.96
C ASP A 127 6.64 10.02 7.28
N GLY A 128 7.39 10.25 8.36
CA GLY A 128 6.90 10.25 9.75
C GLY A 128 5.59 11.02 9.96
N PRO A 129 5.46 12.28 9.51
CA PRO A 129 4.20 13.02 9.61
C PRO A 129 3.00 12.35 8.93
N ALA A 130 3.20 11.66 7.80
CA ALA A 130 2.11 11.03 7.07
C ALA A 130 1.57 9.78 7.79
N VAL A 131 2.44 9.05 8.50
CA VAL A 131 2.14 7.74 9.12
C VAL A 131 2.16 7.76 10.65
N SER A 132 2.28 8.92 11.30
CA SER A 132 2.39 9.00 12.77
C SER A 132 1.15 8.50 13.50
N GLU A 133 -0.03 8.75 12.93
CA GLU A 133 -1.34 8.37 13.47
C GLU A 133 -1.84 7.02 12.93
N MET A 134 -1.00 6.28 12.20
CA MET A 134 -1.35 5.01 11.59
C MET A 134 -1.52 3.92 12.67
N HIS A 135 -2.69 3.30 12.70
CA HIS A 135 -3.09 2.22 13.61
C HIS A 135 -2.96 0.84 12.97
N THR A 136 -3.22 0.75 11.67
CA THR A 136 -3.13 -0.49 10.89
C THR A 136 -2.22 -0.29 9.70
N LEU A 137 -1.29 -1.23 9.51
CA LEU A 137 -0.43 -1.31 8.32
C LEU A 137 -0.55 -2.69 7.69
N THR A 138 -0.96 -2.74 6.43
CA THR A 138 -0.87 -3.94 5.59
C THR A 138 0.15 -3.69 4.50
N VAL A 139 1.17 -4.53 4.37
CA VAL A 139 2.32 -4.25 3.49
C VAL A 139 3.04 -5.52 3.03
N PRO A 140 3.64 -5.55 1.82
CA PRO A 140 4.48 -6.67 1.40
C PRO A 140 5.79 -6.73 2.19
N LEU A 141 6.30 -7.93 2.43
CA LEU A 141 7.55 -8.14 3.16
C LEU A 141 8.73 -7.45 2.46
N GLY A 142 8.76 -7.46 1.13
CA GLY A 142 9.78 -6.79 0.32
C GLY A 142 9.86 -5.27 0.54
N VAL A 143 8.76 -4.63 0.94
CA VAL A 143 8.71 -3.20 1.27
C VAL A 143 9.01 -2.98 2.76
N LEU A 144 8.45 -3.83 3.63
CA LEU A 144 8.58 -3.72 5.08
C LEU A 144 10.02 -3.90 5.57
N GLY A 145 10.75 -4.88 5.03
CA GLY A 145 12.11 -5.20 5.46
C GLY A 145 13.08 -4.02 5.37
N PRO A 146 13.25 -3.41 4.18
CA PRO A 146 14.03 -2.19 4.01
C PRO A 146 13.52 -1.03 4.85
N ALA A 147 12.19 -0.82 4.92
CA ALA A 147 11.60 0.25 5.73
C ALA A 147 12.02 0.10 7.19
N LEU A 148 11.87 -1.08 7.79
CA LEU A 148 12.28 -1.33 9.18
C LEU A 148 13.79 -1.14 9.40
N ALA A 149 14.64 -1.43 8.42
CA ALA A 149 16.08 -1.18 8.51
C ALA A 149 16.42 0.31 8.65
N ALA A 150 15.59 1.20 8.10
CA ALA A 150 15.70 2.65 8.27
C ALA A 150 15.13 3.17 9.60
N SER A 151 14.71 2.27 10.51
CA SER A 151 14.24 2.60 11.87
C SER A 151 13.06 3.61 11.90
N PRO A 152 11.93 3.31 11.25
CA PRO A 152 10.75 4.15 11.25
C PRO A 152 10.22 4.35 12.68
N ARG A 153 9.32 5.31 12.85
CA ARG A 153 8.57 5.46 14.10
C ARG A 153 7.08 5.36 13.80
N TRP A 154 6.46 4.28 14.27
CA TRP A 154 5.02 4.05 14.15
C TRP A 154 4.42 3.94 15.54
N PRO A 155 4.33 5.06 16.30
CA PRO A 155 3.99 5.03 17.71
C PRO A 155 2.57 4.50 17.97
N CYS A 156 1.65 4.71 17.03
CA CYS A 156 0.25 4.31 17.14
C CYS A 156 -0.08 2.97 16.48
N LEU A 157 0.89 2.29 15.85
CA LEU A 157 0.62 1.06 15.09
C LEU A 157 0.26 -0.08 16.04
N ARG A 158 -1.00 -0.55 15.95
CA ARG A 158 -1.56 -1.65 16.75
C ARG A 158 -1.63 -2.96 15.98
N ARG A 159 -1.85 -2.88 14.66
CA ARG A 159 -1.99 -4.05 13.80
C ARG A 159 -1.07 -3.96 12.60
N LEU A 160 -0.27 -5.00 12.40
CA LEU A 160 0.61 -5.16 11.25
C LEU A 160 0.23 -6.43 10.49
N SER A 161 -0.12 -6.30 9.22
CA SER A 161 -0.33 -7.41 8.31
C SER A 161 0.79 -7.43 7.25
N VAL A 162 1.53 -8.53 7.21
CA VAL A 162 2.68 -8.71 6.31
C VAL A 162 2.32 -9.71 5.23
N HIS A 163 2.41 -9.27 3.98
CA HIS A 163 2.16 -10.12 2.82
C HIS A 163 3.48 -10.63 2.24
N ILE A 164 3.59 -11.95 2.11
CA ILE A 164 4.74 -12.66 1.55
C ILE A 164 4.34 -13.20 0.17
N TYR A 165 5.07 -12.84 -0.88
CA TYR A 165 4.79 -13.20 -2.27
C TYR A 165 5.95 -14.00 -2.87
N HIS A 166 5.82 -15.34 -2.91
CA HIS A 166 6.91 -16.26 -3.27
C HIS A 166 7.56 -16.01 -4.65
N HIS A 167 6.89 -15.33 -5.58
CA HIS A 167 7.39 -15.10 -6.95
C HIS A 167 7.21 -13.65 -7.44
N SER A 168 6.93 -12.69 -6.55
CA SER A 168 6.82 -11.32 -7.05
C SER A 168 8.20 -10.79 -7.43
N ASN A 169 8.30 -10.11 -8.58
CA ASN A 169 9.50 -9.38 -8.98
C ASN A 169 9.92 -8.32 -7.94
N PHE A 170 9.02 -7.98 -7.01
CA PHE A 170 9.17 -6.93 -6.00
C PHE A 170 9.76 -7.42 -4.67
N GLU A 171 9.88 -8.73 -4.41
CA GLU A 171 10.45 -9.24 -3.15
C GLU A 171 11.97 -9.40 -3.17
N GLY A 172 12.64 -8.99 -4.25
CA GLY A 172 14.04 -9.32 -4.47
C GLY A 172 14.22 -10.84 -4.59
N ARG A 173 15.44 -11.37 -4.52
CA ARG A 173 15.64 -12.83 -4.56
C ARG A 173 14.84 -13.47 -3.41
N PRO A 174 13.83 -14.33 -3.71
CA PRO A 174 12.83 -14.79 -2.74
C PRO A 174 13.40 -15.46 -1.48
N TYR A 175 14.67 -15.88 -1.49
CA TYR A 175 15.26 -16.69 -0.41
C TYR A 175 16.25 -15.96 0.50
N ASP A 176 16.70 -14.75 0.16
CA ASP A 176 17.72 -14.07 0.98
C ASP A 176 17.12 -13.18 2.08
N TYR A 177 15.88 -12.69 1.90
CA TYR A 177 15.24 -11.87 2.92
C TYR A 177 14.79 -12.67 4.14
N TYR A 178 14.26 -13.88 3.94
CA TYR A 178 13.97 -14.77 5.06
C TYR A 178 15.23 -15.03 5.86
N LYS A 179 16.40 -15.27 5.25
CA LYS A 179 17.65 -15.53 6.00
C LYS A 179 18.14 -14.35 6.86
N ARG A 180 17.67 -13.13 6.63
CA ARG A 180 18.03 -11.98 7.48
C ARG A 180 17.25 -12.05 8.79
N LYS A 181 17.88 -11.59 9.88
CA LYS A 181 17.21 -11.51 11.18
C LYS A 181 15.93 -10.68 11.01
N PRO A 182 14.77 -11.13 11.53
CA PRO A 182 13.54 -10.35 11.46
C PRO A 182 13.84 -8.97 12.05
N PRO A 183 13.53 -7.88 11.33
CA PRO A 183 13.79 -6.55 11.85
C PRO A 183 13.02 -6.39 13.15
N LEU A 184 13.69 -5.85 14.16
CA LEU A 184 13.08 -5.70 15.48
C LEU A 184 11.90 -4.72 15.37
N LEU A 185 10.70 -5.16 15.71
CA LEU A 185 9.47 -4.35 15.76
C LEU A 185 9.47 -3.31 16.91
N ARG A 186 10.65 -2.94 17.42
CA ARG A 186 10.85 -1.92 18.47
C ARG A 186 10.31 -0.55 18.07
N ASN A 187 10.11 -0.34 16.77
CA ASN A 187 9.61 0.87 16.15
C ASN A 187 8.08 1.02 16.23
N ALA A 188 7.37 -0.03 16.65
CA ALA A 188 5.93 -0.06 16.84
C ALA A 188 5.60 -0.50 18.28
N PRO A 189 5.79 0.38 19.28
CA PRO A 189 5.65 0.02 20.69
C PRO A 189 4.21 -0.37 21.09
N ALA A 190 3.21 0.06 20.31
CA ALA A 190 1.81 -0.25 20.54
C ALA A 190 1.33 -1.50 19.79
N LEU A 191 2.22 -2.26 19.15
CA LEU A 191 1.83 -3.38 18.29
C LEU A 191 1.27 -4.55 19.12
N GLU A 192 0.01 -4.89 18.83
CA GLU A 192 -0.77 -5.93 19.53
C GLU A 192 -1.03 -7.15 18.64
N THR A 193 -1.22 -6.93 17.34
CA THR A 193 -1.58 -7.98 16.38
C THR A 193 -0.60 -8.02 15.21
N LEU A 194 -0.11 -9.21 14.89
CA LEU A 194 0.69 -9.50 13.70
C LEU A 194 -0.02 -10.54 12.83
N ASP A 195 -0.45 -10.16 11.64
CA ASP A 195 -0.96 -11.08 10.62
C ASP A 195 0.14 -11.35 9.58
N ILE A 196 0.31 -12.59 9.17
CA ILE A 196 1.24 -12.99 8.11
C ILE A 196 0.47 -13.74 7.05
N HIS A 197 0.48 -13.21 5.82
CA HIS A 197 -0.22 -13.79 4.68
C HIS A 197 0.80 -14.31 3.67
N VAL A 198 0.88 -15.63 3.51
CA VAL A 198 1.73 -16.27 2.50
C VAL A 198 0.93 -16.45 1.20
N HIS A 199 1.35 -15.77 0.15
CA HIS A 199 0.78 -15.82 -1.19
C HIS A 199 1.63 -16.70 -2.10
N LEU A 200 0.97 -17.70 -2.68
CA LEU A 200 1.57 -18.65 -3.60
C LEU A 200 1.18 -18.28 -5.03
N SER A 201 2.17 -18.25 -5.93
CA SER A 201 1.88 -18.20 -7.35
C SER A 201 1.38 -19.58 -7.81
N GLN A 202 0.55 -19.63 -8.86
CA GLN A 202 0.03 -20.90 -9.38
C GLN A 202 1.13 -21.90 -9.80
N ALA A 203 2.31 -21.39 -10.15
CA ALA A 203 3.47 -22.19 -10.54
C ALA A 203 4.40 -22.56 -9.36
N SER A 204 4.15 -22.03 -8.16
CA SER A 204 5.00 -22.27 -6.99
C SER A 204 4.75 -23.64 -6.36
N LYS A 205 5.79 -24.19 -5.73
CA LYS A 205 5.63 -25.35 -4.85
C LYS A 205 4.76 -24.96 -3.66
N ARG A 206 3.90 -25.87 -3.21
CA ARG A 206 3.13 -25.66 -1.98
C ARG A 206 4.07 -25.49 -0.78
N PRO A 207 3.72 -24.62 0.20
CA PRO A 207 4.44 -24.48 1.46
C PRO A 207 4.56 -25.83 2.14
N THR A 208 5.73 -26.10 2.68
CA THR A 208 6.04 -27.32 3.41
C THR A 208 5.97 -27.08 4.93
N LEU A 209 5.99 -28.17 5.69
CA LEU A 209 6.14 -28.12 7.14
C LEU A 209 7.47 -27.48 7.58
N GLU A 210 8.52 -27.62 6.77
CA GLU A 210 9.80 -26.96 7.03
C GLU A 210 9.67 -25.44 6.92
N ASP A 211 8.99 -24.94 5.89
CA ASP A 211 8.71 -23.50 5.74
C ASP A 211 7.92 -22.93 6.93
N ALA A 212 6.93 -23.69 7.43
CA ALA A 212 6.14 -23.29 8.60
C ALA A 212 6.99 -23.26 9.88
N ARG A 213 7.85 -24.26 10.08
CA ARG A 213 8.78 -24.32 11.23
C ARG A 213 9.80 -23.19 11.19
N ASP A 214 10.35 -22.90 10.02
CA ASP A 214 11.29 -21.81 9.80
C ASP A 214 10.65 -20.45 10.09
N LEU A 215 9.41 -20.24 9.63
CA LEU A 215 8.64 -19.05 9.96
C LEU A 215 8.42 -18.94 11.47
N ALA A 216 7.94 -20.01 12.12
CA ALA A 216 7.70 -20.03 13.56
C ALA A 216 8.97 -19.71 14.36
N ALA A 217 10.12 -20.32 14.02
CA ALA A 217 11.40 -20.07 14.67
C ALA A 217 11.84 -18.60 14.59
N ARG A 218 11.44 -17.88 13.53
CA ARG A 218 11.71 -16.45 13.37
C ARG A 218 10.75 -15.55 14.13
N LEU A 219 9.56 -16.03 14.45
CA LEU A 219 8.59 -15.31 15.26
C LEU A 219 8.87 -15.46 16.75
N VAL A 220 9.53 -16.54 17.19
CA VAL A 220 9.90 -16.78 18.61
C VAL A 220 10.61 -15.57 19.25
N PRO A 221 11.62 -14.91 18.62
CA PRO A 221 12.26 -13.72 19.19
C PRO A 221 11.31 -12.53 19.40
N LEU A 222 10.20 -12.45 18.65
CA LEU A 222 9.17 -11.43 18.82
C LEU A 222 8.34 -11.66 20.09
N GLY A 223 8.38 -12.85 20.70
CA GLY A 223 7.68 -13.17 21.96
C GLY A 223 8.13 -12.36 23.17
N SER A 224 9.17 -11.52 23.03
CA SER A 224 9.55 -10.50 24.02
C SER A 224 8.80 -9.16 23.88
N SER A 225 7.92 -9.04 22.88
CA SER A 225 7.11 -7.84 22.61
C SER A 225 5.70 -7.94 23.20
N ILE A 226 4.94 -6.84 23.17
CA ILE A 226 3.55 -6.73 23.68
C ILE A 226 2.55 -7.49 22.79
N LEU A 227 3.01 -8.16 21.73
CA LEU A 227 2.17 -8.93 20.80
C LEU A 227 1.28 -9.92 21.56
N ARG A 228 -0.04 -9.76 21.37
CA ARG A 228 -1.08 -10.62 21.94
C ARG A 228 -1.52 -11.69 20.97
N GLU A 229 -1.53 -11.35 19.68
CA GLU A 229 -2.06 -12.18 18.63
C GLU A 229 -1.10 -12.27 17.46
N VAL A 230 -0.85 -13.50 17.00
CA VAL A 230 -0.09 -13.78 15.79
C VAL A 230 -0.91 -14.73 14.93
N HIS A 231 -1.32 -14.27 13.77
CA HIS A 231 -2.10 -15.04 12.80
C HIS A 231 -1.23 -15.36 11.59
N VAL A 232 -1.25 -16.61 11.15
CA VAL A 232 -0.52 -17.04 9.95
C VAL A 232 -1.51 -17.66 8.98
N HIS A 233 -1.54 -17.13 7.75
CA HIS A 233 -2.44 -17.51 6.69
C HIS A 233 -1.67 -18.00 5.46
N GLY A 234 -2.29 -18.86 4.66
CA GLY A 234 -1.73 -19.36 3.39
C GLY A 234 -1.04 -20.71 3.47
N PHE A 235 -0.88 -21.29 4.67
CA PHE A 235 -0.46 -22.68 4.81
C PHE A 235 -1.65 -23.64 4.66
N PRO A 236 -1.47 -24.79 3.98
CA PRO A 236 -2.47 -25.86 3.97
C PRO A 236 -2.78 -26.40 5.37
N GLU A 237 -4.00 -26.91 5.59
CA GLU A 237 -4.41 -27.46 6.90
C GLU A 237 -3.55 -28.63 7.37
N ASP A 238 -3.01 -29.44 6.46
CA ASP A 238 -2.11 -30.55 6.76
C ASP A 238 -0.71 -30.11 7.23
N VAL A 239 -0.35 -28.84 6.97
CA VAL A 239 0.94 -28.25 7.35
C VAL A 239 0.83 -27.45 8.66
N ALA A 240 -0.34 -26.90 8.97
CA ALA A 240 -0.56 -25.97 10.09
C ALA A 240 -1.06 -26.63 11.39
N ARG A 241 -1.09 -27.96 11.48
CA ARG A 241 -1.51 -28.73 12.68
C ARG A 241 -0.39 -28.95 13.69
#